data_AF-A0AA40CEV3-F1
#
_entry.id   AF-A0AA40CEV3-F1
#
_cell.length_a   1.000
_cell.length_b   1.000
_cell.length_c   1.000
_cell.angle_alpha   90.00
_cell.angle_beta   90.00
_cell.angle_gamma   90.00
#
_symmetry.space_group_name_H-M   'P 1'
#
loop_
_entity.id
_entity.type
_entity.pdbx_description
1 polymer ?
#
loop_
_entity_poly.entity_id
_entity_poly.type
_entity_poly.pdbx_seq_one_letter_code
_entity_poly.pdbx_strand_id
1 'polypeptide(L)'
;MCLGFLTPFIRAHAVSEIQDCAIAVDATYYLQQFIDVPDLEPLLPALGGQTGIQGRLSADLDQWKAHGVTPFFVFDGQSMTGQDEVTVKRGIDVLEKSDYAWDIYFNGQANEAVVAFGRNSSMSRII
;
A
#
# COMPACT_ATOMS: atom_id res chain seq x y z
N MET A 1 7.68 18.10 7.97
CA MET A 1 7.45 19.26 8.86
C MET A 1 5.97 19.70 8.89
N CYS A 2 4.99 18.80 8.67
CA CYS A 2 3.56 19.17 8.51
C CYS A 2 2.60 18.59 9.56
N LEU A 3 3.05 17.73 10.49
CA LEU A 3 2.14 17.05 11.43
C LEU A 3 1.44 17.99 12.43
N GLY A 4 1.95 19.20 12.67
CA GLY A 4 1.38 20.12 13.66
C GLY A 4 0.18 20.95 13.17
N PHE A 5 -0.11 20.98 11.87
CA PHE A 5 -1.15 21.86 11.32
C PHE A 5 -2.57 21.27 11.43
N LEU A 6 -2.70 19.94 11.35
CA LEU A 6 -4.00 19.25 11.30
C LEU A 6 -4.37 18.52 12.60
N THR A 7 -3.42 18.33 13.52
CA THR A 7 -3.66 17.68 14.81
C THR A 7 -4.87 18.18 15.60
N PRO A 8 -5.22 19.49 15.66
CA PRO A 8 -6.41 19.92 16.37
C PRO A 8 -7.74 19.46 15.73
N PHE A 9 -7.71 18.96 14.49
CA PHE A 9 -8.90 18.49 13.76
C PHE A 9 -9.01 16.96 13.68
N ILE A 10 -7.98 16.23 14.09
CA ILE A 10 -7.99 14.76 14.08
C ILE A 10 -8.63 14.27 15.39
N ARG A 11 -9.60 13.37 15.27
CA ARG A 11 -10.20 12.67 16.42
C ARG A 11 -10.23 11.19 16.16
N ALA A 12 -9.93 10.42 17.20
CA ALA A 12 -10.15 8.98 17.20
C ALA A 12 -11.59 8.70 17.60
N HIS A 13 -12.22 7.78 16.87
CA HIS A 13 -13.59 7.32 17.09
C HIS A 13 -13.62 5.80 17.08
N ALA A 14 -14.56 5.21 17.81
CA ALA A 14 -14.74 3.76 17.77
C ALA A 14 -15.44 3.37 16.46
N VAL A 15 -15.10 2.19 15.90
CA VAL A 15 -15.76 1.67 14.68
C VAL A 15 -17.29 1.50 14.89
N SER A 16 -17.74 1.26 16.12
CA SER A 16 -19.16 1.21 16.45
C SER A 16 -19.93 2.50 16.16
N GLU A 17 -19.26 3.65 16.05
CA GLU A 17 -19.91 4.93 15.75
C GLU A 17 -20.43 5.02 14.31
N ILE A 18 -19.94 4.15 13.41
CA ILE A 18 -20.42 4.04 12.03
C ILE A 18 -21.30 2.80 11.81
N GLN A 19 -21.90 2.26 12.88
CA GLN A 19 -22.78 1.09 12.79
C GLN A 19 -23.88 1.28 11.73
N ASP A 20 -24.16 0.20 10.99
CA ASP A 20 -25.17 0.13 9.92
C ASP A 20 -24.97 1.16 8.79
N CYS A 21 -23.75 1.69 8.63
CA CYS A 21 -23.40 2.63 7.56
C CYS A 21 -22.69 1.95 6.39
N ALA A 22 -22.78 2.60 5.22
CA ALA A 22 -21.91 2.32 4.08
C ALA A 22 -20.69 3.25 4.11
N ILE A 23 -19.51 2.71 3.83
CA ILE A 23 -18.26 3.48 3.73
C ILE A 23 -17.60 3.25 2.38
N ALA A 24 -16.97 4.29 1.83
CA ALA A 24 -16.07 4.16 0.69
C ALA A 24 -14.63 4.10 1.21
N VAL A 25 -13.91 3.05 0.86
CA VAL A 25 -12.52 2.83 1.23
C VAL A 25 -11.67 3.03 -0.02
N ASP A 26 -10.70 3.95 0.06
CA ASP A 26 -9.66 4.06 -0.95
C ASP A 26 -8.84 2.76 -0.94
N ALA A 27 -9.02 1.94 -1.98
CA ALA A 27 -8.45 0.61 -2.04
C ALA A 27 -6.93 0.65 -2.22
N THR A 28 -6.43 1.60 -3.00
CA THR A 28 -4.99 1.80 -3.23
C THR A 28 -4.29 2.11 -1.93
N TYR A 29 -4.81 3.10 -1.19
CA TYR A 29 -4.27 3.49 0.11
C TYR A 29 -4.38 2.35 1.14
N TYR A 30 -5.54 1.69 1.19
CA TYR A 30 -5.78 0.60 2.12
C TYR A 30 -4.81 -0.56 1.90
N LEU A 31 -4.57 -0.96 0.64
CA LEU A 31 -3.62 -2.03 0.32
C LEU A 31 -2.17 -1.67 0.66
N GLN A 32 -1.77 -0.41 0.44
CA GLN A 32 -0.43 0.08 0.79
C GLN A 32 -0.11 -0.11 2.29
N GLN A 33 -1.10 0.03 3.18
CA GLN A 33 -0.89 -0.18 4.63
C GLN A 33 -0.43 -1.60 5.00
N PHE A 34 -0.67 -2.59 4.13
CA PHE A 34 -0.21 -3.96 4.35
C PHE A 34 1.16 -4.24 3.74
N ILE A 35 1.58 -3.42 2.79
CA ILE A 35 2.85 -3.59 2.07
C ILE A 35 3.95 -2.79 2.78
N ASP A 36 3.62 -1.61 3.32
CA ASP A 36 4.52 -0.70 4.02
C ASP A 36 4.77 -1.10 5.49
N VAL A 37 4.91 -2.40 5.74
CA VAL A 37 5.19 -2.91 7.09
C VAL A 37 6.70 -2.77 7.35
N PRO A 38 7.12 -2.04 8.41
CA PRO A 38 8.53 -2.00 8.79
C PRO A 38 9.02 -3.42 9.08
N ASP A 39 10.24 -3.73 8.62
CA ASP A 39 10.92 -5.02 8.76
C ASP A 39 10.37 -6.18 7.92
N LEU A 40 9.52 -5.92 6.91
CA LEU A 40 9.17 -6.93 5.91
C LEU A 40 10.42 -7.33 5.10
N GLU A 41 10.62 -8.62 4.88
CA GLU A 41 11.70 -9.12 4.01
C GLU A 41 11.48 -8.57 2.58
N PRO A 42 12.44 -7.83 2.00
CA PRO A 42 12.19 -7.07 0.77
C PRO A 42 11.85 -7.89 -0.48
N LEU A 43 12.24 -9.17 -0.52
CA LEU A 43 11.99 -10.04 -1.67
C LEU A 43 10.61 -10.68 -1.60
N LEU A 44 10.00 -10.85 -0.43
CA LEU A 44 8.66 -11.39 -0.26
C LEU A 44 7.63 -10.67 -1.14
N PRO A 45 7.46 -9.33 -1.09
CA PRO A 45 6.51 -8.67 -1.98
C PRO A 45 6.93 -8.76 -3.45
N ALA A 46 8.23 -8.71 -3.75
CA ALA A 46 8.75 -8.78 -5.12
C ALA A 46 8.54 -10.16 -5.79
N LEU A 47 8.58 -11.24 -5.00
CA LEU A 47 8.44 -12.63 -5.44
C LEU A 47 7.03 -13.18 -5.26
N GLY A 48 6.07 -12.34 -4.84
CA GLY A 48 4.70 -12.78 -4.57
C GLY A 48 4.57 -13.71 -3.36
N GLY A 49 5.51 -13.62 -2.41
CA GLY A 49 5.48 -14.33 -1.14
C GLY A 49 4.30 -13.94 -0.25
N GLN A 50 4.03 -14.75 0.78
CA GLN A 50 2.85 -14.60 1.62
C GLN A 50 2.97 -13.36 2.52
N THR A 51 2.38 -12.26 2.09
CA THR A 51 2.42 -10.93 2.76
C THR A 51 1.51 -10.83 3.98
N GLY A 52 0.74 -11.88 4.31
CA GLY A 52 -0.23 -11.85 5.41
C GLY A 52 -1.45 -10.93 5.17
N ILE A 53 -1.58 -10.36 3.96
CA ILE A 53 -2.66 -9.43 3.58
C ILE A 53 -4.03 -10.06 3.85
N GLN A 54 -4.23 -11.32 3.42
CA GLN A 54 -5.52 -12.00 3.57
C GLN A 54 -6.01 -12.06 5.02
N GLY A 55 -5.11 -12.34 5.97
CA GLY A 55 -5.46 -12.43 7.38
C GLY A 55 -5.88 -11.09 7.96
N ARG A 56 -5.13 -10.02 7.66
CA ARG A 56 -5.45 -8.66 8.13
C ARG A 56 -6.73 -8.12 7.49
N LEU A 57 -6.87 -8.27 6.17
CA LEU A 57 -8.09 -7.94 5.44
C LEU A 57 -9.31 -8.66 6.04
N SER A 58 -9.19 -9.97 6.31
CA SER A 58 -10.31 -10.74 6.86
C SER A 58 -10.71 -10.24 8.25
N ALA A 59 -9.73 -9.90 9.10
CA ALA A 59 -10.00 -9.36 10.42
C ALA A 59 -10.73 -8.00 10.37
N ASP A 60 -10.31 -7.10 9.47
CA ASP A 60 -10.98 -5.80 9.27
C ASP A 60 -12.41 -5.98 8.75
N LEU A 61 -12.60 -6.87 7.76
CA LEU A 61 -13.92 -7.19 7.20
C LEU A 61 -14.84 -7.80 8.26
N ASP A 62 -14.33 -8.70 9.11
CA ASP A 62 -15.09 -9.28 10.21
C ASP A 62 -15.51 -8.22 11.23
N GLN A 63 -14.64 -7.25 11.54
CA GLN A 63 -14.96 -6.14 12.43
C GLN A 63 -16.08 -5.26 11.85
N TRP A 64 -15.98 -4.85 10.58
CA TRP A 64 -17.03 -4.07 9.92
C TRP A 64 -18.35 -4.83 9.85
N LYS A 65 -18.30 -6.11 9.51
CA LYS A 65 -19.48 -6.98 9.46
C LYS A 65 -20.16 -7.10 10.82
N ALA A 66 -19.41 -7.22 11.91
CA ALA A 66 -19.96 -7.28 13.27
C ALA A 66 -20.75 -6.01 13.66
N HIS A 67 -20.46 -4.88 13.01
CA HIS A 67 -21.15 -3.60 13.21
C HIS A 67 -22.12 -3.25 12.07
N GLY A 68 -22.47 -4.19 11.18
CA GLY A 68 -23.39 -3.93 10.06
C GLY A 68 -22.85 -2.95 9.01
N VAL A 69 -21.54 -2.69 9.02
CA VAL A 69 -20.90 -1.74 8.10
C VAL A 69 -20.72 -2.41 6.73
N THR A 70 -21.07 -1.69 5.66
CA THR A 70 -20.89 -2.14 4.28
C THR A 70 -19.74 -1.37 3.62
N PRO A 71 -18.55 -1.98 3.46
CA PRO A 71 -17.42 -1.33 2.80
C PRO A 71 -17.50 -1.43 1.27
N PHE A 72 -17.21 -0.33 0.59
CA PHE A 72 -17.02 -0.26 -0.87
C PHE A 72 -15.57 0.12 -1.16
N PHE A 73 -14.80 -0.83 -1.70
CA PHE A 73 -13.42 -0.58 -2.11
C PHE A 73 -13.40 0.14 -3.46
N VAL A 74 -12.89 1.36 -3.47
CA VAL A 74 -12.76 2.20 -4.66
C VAL A 74 -11.33 2.12 -5.14
N PHE A 75 -11.14 1.56 -6.34
CA PHE A 75 -9.85 1.49 -7.00
C PHE A 75 -9.67 2.71 -7.90
N ASP A 76 -8.43 3.21 -7.95
CA ASP A 76 -8.07 4.25 -8.90
C ASP A 76 -8.24 3.73 -10.34
N GLY A 77 -8.80 4.58 -11.18
CA GLY A 77 -8.91 4.33 -12.62
C GLY A 77 -7.63 4.71 -13.35
N GLN A 78 -7.72 4.85 -14.68
CA GLN A 78 -6.62 5.38 -15.47
C GLN A 78 -6.39 6.87 -15.17
N SER A 79 -5.14 7.26 -14.91
CA SER A 79 -4.77 8.65 -14.73
C SER A 79 -5.05 9.47 -16.00
N MET A 80 -5.68 10.64 -15.82
CA MET A 80 -5.96 11.58 -16.90
C MET A 80 -4.76 12.48 -17.18
N THR A 81 -4.58 12.88 -18.44
CA THR A 81 -3.47 13.74 -18.87
C THR A 81 -3.48 15.06 -18.09
N GLY A 82 -2.37 15.38 -17.44
CA GLY A 82 -2.19 16.62 -16.67
C GLY A 82 -2.58 16.56 -15.18
N GLN A 83 -3.33 15.54 -14.74
CA GLN A 83 -3.79 15.45 -13.34
C GLN A 83 -2.81 14.68 -12.43
N ASP A 84 -1.92 13.89 -13.05
CA ASP A 84 -1.12 12.89 -12.34
C ASP A 84 0.31 12.76 -12.87
N GLU A 85 0.84 13.77 -13.58
CA GLU A 85 2.18 13.67 -14.19
C GLU A 85 3.28 13.34 -13.17
N VAL A 86 3.15 13.82 -11.94
CA VAL A 86 4.08 13.49 -10.85
C VAL A 86 3.94 12.04 -10.42
N THR A 87 2.72 11.53 -10.30
CA THR A 87 2.41 10.13 -9.97
C THR A 87 2.92 9.19 -11.06
N VAL A 88 2.68 9.53 -12.33
CA VAL A 88 3.15 8.77 -13.49
C VAL A 88 4.68 8.77 -13.55
N LYS A 89 5.34 9.92 -13.38
CA LYS A 89 6.81 10.00 -13.32
C LYS A 89 7.37 9.15 -12.18
N ARG A 90 6.77 9.24 -10.98
CA ARG A 90 7.16 8.37 -9.85
C ARG A 90 6.96 6.90 -10.17
N GLY A 91 5.88 6.53 -10.84
CA GLY A 91 5.64 5.15 -11.29
C GLY A 91 6.72 4.66 -12.24
N ILE A 92 7.13 5.48 -13.21
CA ILE A 92 8.23 5.16 -14.13
C ILE A 92 9.55 5.01 -13.37
N ASP A 93 9.90 5.95 -12.48
CA ASP A 93 11.12 5.87 -11.67
C ASP A 93 11.16 4.59 -10.82
N VAL A 94 10.00 4.13 -10.35
CA VAL A 94 9.86 2.90 -9.58
C VAL A 94 10.08 1.66 -10.44
N LEU A 95 9.56 1.66 -11.67
CA LEU A 95 9.81 0.58 -12.63
C LEU A 95 11.31 0.46 -12.92
N GLU A 96 11.99 1.57 -13.21
CA GLU A 96 13.44 1.57 -13.49
C GLU A 96 14.25 1.04 -12.30
N LYS A 97 13.90 1.44 -11.07
CA LYS A 97 14.57 0.94 -9.85
C LYS A 97 14.27 -0.54 -9.59
N SER A 98 13.07 -1.00 -9.92
CA SER A 98 12.72 -2.42 -9.84
C SER A 98 13.51 -3.24 -10.84
N ASP A 99 13.63 -2.77 -12.09
CA ASP A 99 14.39 -3.45 -13.14
C ASP A 99 15.88 -3.56 -12.75
N TYR A 100 16.44 -2.51 -12.18
CA TYR A 100 17.80 -2.53 -11.62
C TYR A 100 17.96 -3.56 -10.49
N ALA A 101 17.00 -3.63 -9.56
CA ALA A 101 17.03 -4.62 -8.48
C ALA A 101 16.95 -6.05 -9.01
N TRP A 102 16.15 -6.28 -10.06
CA TRP A 102 16.08 -7.55 -10.76
C TRP A 102 17.39 -7.92 -11.47
N ASP A 103 18.05 -6.96 -12.14
CA ASP A 103 19.34 -7.22 -12.79
C ASP A 103 20.42 -7.65 -11.78
N ILE A 104 20.53 -6.96 -10.65
CA ILE A 104 21.43 -7.37 -9.54
C ILE A 104 21.09 -8.79 -9.06
N TYR A 105 19.80 -9.10 -8.88
CA TYR A 105 19.35 -10.42 -8.45
C TYR A 105 19.77 -11.52 -9.44
N PHE A 106 19.55 -11.31 -10.73
CA PHE A 106 19.92 -12.27 -11.78
C PHE A 106 21.43 -12.43 -11.98
N ASN A 107 22.21 -11.39 -11.67
CA ASN A 107 23.68 -11.45 -11.66
C ASN A 107 24.27 -12.15 -10.41
N GLY A 108 23.43 -12.74 -9.55
CA GLY A 108 23.85 -13.53 -8.39
C GLY A 108 24.22 -12.71 -7.15
N GLN A 109 23.95 -11.41 -7.16
CA GLN A 109 24.30 -10.47 -6.11
C GLN A 109 23.16 -10.33 -5.08
N ALA A 110 22.82 -11.44 -4.39
CA ALA A 110 21.59 -11.55 -3.60
C ALA A 110 21.45 -10.50 -2.47
N ASN A 111 22.51 -10.24 -1.70
CA ASN A 111 22.47 -9.26 -0.61
C ASN A 111 22.25 -7.82 -1.12
N GLU A 112 22.85 -7.47 -2.25
CA GLU A 112 22.72 -6.14 -2.85
C GLU A 112 21.34 -5.97 -3.47
N ALA A 113 20.78 -7.04 -4.04
CA ALA A 113 19.39 -7.06 -4.52
C ALA A 113 18.40 -6.83 -3.36
N VAL A 114 18.56 -7.51 -2.22
CA VAL A 114 17.71 -7.30 -1.03
C VAL A 114 17.72 -5.84 -0.59
N VAL A 115 18.89 -5.20 -0.58
CA VAL A 115 19.02 -3.76 -0.25
C VAL A 115 18.33 -2.89 -1.31
N ALA A 116 18.48 -3.22 -2.60
CA ALA A 116 17.85 -2.49 -3.70
C ALA A 116 16.32 -2.58 -3.65
N PHE A 117 15.76 -3.79 -3.44
CA PHE A 117 14.32 -3.99 -3.23
C PHE A 117 13.83 -3.30 -1.95
N GLY A 118 14.60 -3.33 -0.87
CA GLY A 118 14.24 -2.71 0.41
C GLY A 118 14.17 -1.19 0.34
N ARG A 119 14.94 -0.56 -0.55
CA ARG A 119 14.83 0.89 -0.84
C ARG A 119 13.59 1.25 -1.65
N ASN A 120 12.96 0.26 -2.30
CA ASN A 120 11.77 0.43 -3.14
C ASN A 120 10.49 -0.11 -2.47
N SER A 121 10.55 -0.62 -1.24
CA SER A 121 9.45 -1.36 -0.59
C SER A 121 8.18 -0.52 -0.38
N SER A 122 8.32 0.80 -0.21
CA SER A 122 7.19 1.73 -0.08
C SER A 122 6.56 2.15 -1.42
N MET A 123 7.01 1.55 -2.52
CA MET A 123 6.63 1.93 -3.87
C MET A 123 6.18 0.70 -4.65
N SER A 124 5.00 0.20 -4.30
CA SER A 124 4.43 -0.98 -4.95
C SER A 124 4.01 -0.68 -6.39
N ARG A 125 4.44 -1.53 -7.31
CA ARG A 125 3.94 -1.59 -8.68
C ARG A 125 2.51 -2.16 -8.64
N ILE A 126 1.50 -1.30 -8.79
CA ILE A 126 0.14 -1.79 -9.08
C ILE A 126 0.13 -2.12 -10.58
N ILE A 127 0.04 -3.41 -10.89
CA ILE A 127 -0.13 -3.93 -12.25
C ILE A 127 -1.61 -4.20 -12.48
#